data_AF-A0A345H6W4-F1
#
_entry.id   AF-A0A345H6W4-F1
#
_cell.length_a   1.000
_cell.length_b   1.000
_cell.length_c   1.000
_cell.angle_alpha   90.00
_cell.angle_beta   90.00
_cell.angle_gamma   90.00
#
_symmetry.space_group_name_H-M   'P 1'
#
loop_
_entity.id
_entity.type
_entity.pdbx_description
1 polymer ?
#
loop_
_entity_poly.entity_id
_entity_poly.type
_entity_poly.pdbx_seq_one_letter_code
_entity_poly.pdbx_strand_id
1 'polypeptide(L)'
;MLFLFLGLCINAQTYKDSYKFKEHQVDNFINEVYGDQAQKVIFSNKNLYTAFKKLILERMEIARKSKVQGKKLPKITAQGMLDTYNSDLKHDFSFHINNFNPLKYKLVFFDANSFRMYEIDNTDYILIIRPQPKL
;
A
#
# COMPACT_ATOMS: atom_id res chain seq x y z
N MET A 1 45.71 26.70 24.26
CA MET A 1 45.22 25.57 23.43
C MET A 1 43.70 25.56 23.55
N LEU A 2 43.00 26.13 22.57
CA LEU A 2 41.56 26.35 22.59
C LEU A 2 40.88 25.22 21.81
N PHE A 3 40.13 24.35 22.49
CA PHE A 3 39.33 23.32 21.84
C PHE A 3 38.05 23.95 21.28
N LEU A 4 38.01 24.08 19.95
CA LEU A 4 36.85 24.52 19.18
C LEU A 4 35.95 23.28 18.97
N PHE A 5 34.96 23.10 19.85
CA PHE A 5 33.90 22.12 19.62
C PHE A 5 32.95 22.67 18.55
N LEU A 6 33.17 22.24 17.31
CA LEU A 6 32.19 22.41 16.23
C LEU A 6 31.01 21.47 16.53
N GLY A 7 29.98 22.01 17.18
CA GLY A 7 28.70 21.34 17.33
C GLY A 7 28.01 21.22 15.98
N LEU A 8 28.18 20.08 15.31
CA LEU A 8 27.31 19.68 14.21
C LEU A 8 25.92 19.41 14.80
N CYS A 9 25.04 20.41 14.77
CA CYS A 9 23.61 20.21 14.92
C CYS A 9 23.13 19.37 13.73
N ILE A 10 23.13 18.05 13.87
CA ILE A 10 22.43 17.15 12.95
C ILE A 10 20.95 17.43 13.15
N ASN A 11 20.38 18.26 12.28
CA ASN A 11 18.93 18.32 12.12
C ASN A 11 18.50 16.99 11.50
N ALA A 12 18.18 16.01 12.34
CA ALA A 12 17.41 14.84 11.94
C ALA A 12 15.96 15.30 11.65
N GLN A 13 15.76 15.95 10.50
CA GLN A 13 14.43 16.09 9.93
C GLN A 13 13.96 14.68 9.56
N THR A 14 13.16 14.07 10.43
CA THR A 14 12.46 12.81 10.17
C THR A 14 11.50 13.04 9.00
N TYR A 15 12.00 12.88 7.78
CA TYR A 15 11.14 12.75 6.61
C TYR A 15 10.24 11.55 6.87
N LYS A 16 8.92 11.74 6.71
CA LYS A 16 7.95 10.67 6.88
C LYS A 16 8.17 9.68 5.74
N ASP A 17 9.08 8.72 5.91
CA ASP A 17 9.62 7.84 4.85
C ASP A 17 8.62 6.81 4.29
N SER A 18 7.33 6.97 4.59
CA SER A 18 6.26 6.11 4.10
C SER A 18 4.97 6.90 4.01
N TYR A 19 4.26 6.70 2.92
CA TYR A 19 2.89 7.15 2.73
C TYR A 19 1.92 6.15 3.35
N LYS A 20 1.01 6.68 4.16
CA LYS A 20 -0.13 5.96 4.75
C LYS A 20 -1.40 6.37 4.02
N PHE A 21 -2.24 5.38 3.73
CA PHE A 21 -3.56 5.62 3.18
C PHE A 21 -4.47 6.31 4.21
N LYS A 22 -5.48 7.02 3.71
CA LYS A 22 -6.38 7.87 4.46
C LYS A 22 -7.80 7.31 4.40
N GLU A 23 -8.61 7.61 5.41
CA GLU A 23 -9.99 7.14 5.55
C GLU A 23 -10.83 7.36 4.28
N HIS A 24 -10.77 8.54 3.66
CA HIS A 24 -11.54 8.84 2.44
C HIS A 24 -11.15 8.01 1.21
N GLN A 25 -10.00 7.32 1.23
CA GLN A 25 -9.57 6.46 0.13
C GLN A 25 -10.20 5.06 0.20
N VAL A 26 -10.66 4.62 1.38
CA VAL A 26 -11.15 3.25 1.60
C VAL A 26 -12.30 2.91 0.67
N ASP A 27 -13.37 3.71 0.73
CA ASP A 27 -14.57 3.45 -0.05
C ASP A 27 -14.32 3.64 -1.55
N ASN A 28 -13.51 4.64 -1.92
CA ASN A 28 -13.11 4.88 -3.31
C ASN A 28 -12.35 3.67 -3.89
N PHE A 29 -11.42 3.10 -3.13
CA PHE A 29 -10.64 1.95 -3.57
C PHE A 29 -11.50 0.70 -3.74
N ILE A 30 -12.43 0.49 -2.81
CA ILE A 30 -13.39 -0.62 -2.88
C ILE A 30 -14.33 -0.43 -4.09
N ASN A 31 -14.89 0.76 -4.27
CA ASN A 31 -15.79 1.06 -5.39
C ASN A 31 -15.10 0.92 -6.75
N GLU A 32 -13.86 1.38 -6.87
CA GLU A 32 -13.10 1.24 -8.12
C GLU A 32 -12.95 -0.24 -8.52
N VAL A 33 -12.65 -1.11 -7.55
CA VAL A 33 -12.38 -2.54 -7.83
C VAL A 33 -13.64 -3.37 -7.95
N TYR A 34 -14.63 -3.12 -7.09
CA TYR A 34 -15.85 -3.93 -7.01
C TYR A 34 -17.02 -3.36 -7.81
N GLY A 35 -16.92 -2.11 -8.28
CA GLY A 35 -17.95 -1.44 -9.08
C GLY A 35 -19.34 -1.55 -8.46
N ASP A 36 -20.33 -1.88 -9.28
CA ASP A 36 -21.72 -2.06 -8.88
C ASP A 36 -21.92 -3.21 -7.86
N GLN A 37 -20.95 -4.12 -7.75
CA GLN A 37 -21.00 -5.22 -6.77
C GLN A 37 -20.49 -4.80 -5.39
N ALA A 38 -19.86 -3.62 -5.24
CA ALA A 38 -19.26 -3.17 -3.98
C ALA A 38 -20.26 -3.20 -2.81
N GLN A 39 -21.49 -2.71 -3.05
CA GLN A 39 -22.55 -2.72 -2.04
C GLN A 39 -22.91 -4.14 -1.59
N LYS A 40 -23.10 -5.04 -2.55
CA LYS A 40 -23.54 -6.42 -2.28
C LYS A 40 -22.44 -7.24 -1.63
N VAL A 41 -21.20 -7.14 -2.11
CA VAL A 41 -20.09 -8.02 -1.72
C VAL A 41 -19.38 -7.50 -0.47
N ILE A 42 -19.13 -6.19 -0.39
CA ILE A 42 -18.29 -5.60 0.65
C ILE A 42 -19.12 -4.83 1.67
N PHE A 43 -19.87 -3.80 1.26
CA PHE A 43 -20.49 -2.87 2.21
C PHE A 43 -21.64 -3.47 3.01
N SER A 44 -22.35 -4.46 2.46
CA SER A 44 -23.40 -5.19 3.17
C SER A 44 -22.84 -6.06 4.31
N ASN A 45 -21.55 -6.42 4.26
CA ASN A 45 -20.90 -7.28 5.24
C ASN A 45 -19.96 -6.45 6.12
N LYS A 46 -20.44 -6.05 7.30
CA LYS A 46 -19.69 -5.24 8.27
C LYS A 46 -18.30 -5.81 8.60
N ASN A 47 -18.18 -7.13 8.74
CA ASN A 47 -16.92 -7.77 9.08
C ASN A 47 -15.93 -7.67 7.93
N LEU A 48 -16.39 -7.93 6.71
CA LEU A 48 -15.55 -7.84 5.51
C LEU A 48 -15.14 -6.39 5.23
N TYR A 49 -16.06 -5.44 5.31
CA TYR A 49 -15.73 -4.02 5.22
C TYR A 49 -14.69 -3.60 6.26
N THR A 50 -14.87 -4.02 7.51
CA THR A 50 -13.90 -3.75 8.58
C THR A 50 -12.52 -4.35 8.27
N ALA A 51 -12.48 -5.55 7.69
CA ALA A 51 -11.23 -6.20 7.30
C ALA A 51 -10.51 -5.41 6.19
N PHE A 52 -11.23 -4.93 5.17
CA PHE A 52 -10.67 -4.07 4.12
C PHE A 52 -10.22 -2.72 4.67
N LYS A 53 -11.00 -2.10 5.55
CA LYS A 53 -10.65 -0.84 6.20
C LYS A 53 -9.33 -0.97 6.97
N LYS A 54 -9.19 -2.00 7.80
CA LYS A 54 -7.94 -2.28 8.53
C LYS A 54 -6.78 -2.60 7.60
N LEU A 55 -7.03 -3.38 6.54
CA LEU A 55 -6.03 -3.68 5.53
C LEU A 55 -5.45 -2.39 4.93
N ILE A 56 -6.31 -1.48 4.45
CA ILE A 56 -5.88 -0.25 3.77
C ILE A 56 -5.21 0.73 4.74
N LEU A 57 -5.81 0.98 5.90
CA LEU A 57 -5.38 2.06 6.79
C LEU A 57 -4.22 1.68 7.72
N GLU A 58 -4.19 0.44 8.18
CA GLU A 58 -3.25 0.01 9.22
C GLU A 58 -2.12 -0.85 8.64
N ARG A 59 -2.46 -1.70 7.66
CA ARG A 59 -1.53 -2.75 7.18
C ARG A 59 -0.79 -2.36 5.91
N MET A 60 -1.38 -1.54 5.04
CA MET A 60 -0.74 -1.08 3.81
C MET A 60 0.04 0.21 4.00
N GLU A 61 1.19 0.31 3.36
CA GLU A 61 1.92 1.56 3.21
C GLU A 61 2.76 1.54 1.93
N ILE A 62 3.03 2.72 1.39
CA ILE A 62 3.96 2.89 0.28
C ILE A 62 5.24 3.49 0.85
N ALA A 63 6.38 2.86 0.58
CA ALA A 63 7.67 3.31 1.08
C ALA A 63 8.71 3.35 -0.04
N ARG A 64 9.85 4.01 0.20
CA ARG A 64 10.97 3.98 -0.76
C ARG A 64 11.64 2.60 -0.77
N LYS A 65 12.05 2.16 -1.96
CA LYS A 65 12.76 0.90 -2.20
C LYS A 65 14.06 0.79 -1.40
N SER A 66 14.72 1.91 -1.10
CA SER A 66 15.91 1.97 -0.25
C SER A 66 15.71 1.38 1.16
N LYS A 67 14.46 1.27 1.65
CA LYS A 67 14.14 0.59 2.92
C LYS A 67 14.35 -0.92 2.89
N VAL A 68 14.34 -1.53 1.71
CA VAL A 68 14.47 -2.97 1.53
C VAL A 68 15.76 -3.20 0.73
N GLN A 69 16.89 -3.14 1.42
CA GLN A 69 18.22 -3.27 0.82
C GLN A 69 18.38 -4.63 0.13
N GLY A 70 18.77 -4.61 -1.14
CA GLY A 70 19.27 -5.79 -1.87
C GLY A 70 18.28 -6.92 -2.18
N LYS A 71 17.00 -6.82 -1.78
CA LYS A 71 16.00 -7.86 -2.12
C LYS A 71 15.33 -7.54 -3.45
N LYS A 72 15.35 -8.52 -4.37
CA LYS A 72 14.50 -8.48 -5.56
C LYS A 72 13.05 -8.70 -5.13
N LEU A 73 12.21 -7.71 -5.37
CA LEU A 73 10.78 -7.78 -5.07
C LEU A 73 9.99 -8.13 -6.35
N PRO A 74 8.89 -8.87 -6.23
CA PRO A 74 7.98 -9.05 -7.36
C PRO A 74 7.38 -7.71 -7.78
N LYS A 75 7.30 -7.47 -9.09
CA LYS A 75 6.58 -6.32 -9.64
C LYS A 75 5.09 -6.45 -9.37
N ILE A 76 4.45 -5.33 -9.04
CA ILE A 76 3.02 -5.33 -8.71
C ILE A 76 2.17 -5.64 -9.95
N THR A 77 2.54 -5.11 -11.12
CA THR A 77 1.83 -5.40 -12.38
C THR A 77 1.94 -6.86 -12.79
N ALA A 78 3.08 -7.51 -12.50
CA ALA A 78 3.30 -8.93 -12.77
C ALA A 78 2.39 -9.86 -11.96
N GLN A 79 1.71 -9.35 -10.93
CA GLN A 79 0.69 -10.13 -10.20
C GLN A 79 -0.64 -10.21 -10.97
N GLY A 80 -0.86 -9.36 -11.98
CA GLY A 80 -2.11 -9.26 -12.72
C GLY A 80 -3.16 -8.38 -12.04
N MET A 81 -4.22 -8.05 -12.77
CA MET A 81 -5.34 -7.21 -12.31
C MET A 81 -6.43 -8.03 -11.61
N LEU A 82 -7.05 -7.49 -10.57
CA LEU A 82 -8.20 -8.05 -9.87
C LEU A 82 -9.51 -7.61 -10.56
N ASP A 83 -9.69 -8.06 -11.80
CA ASP A 83 -10.75 -7.71 -12.74
C ASP A 83 -12.05 -8.53 -12.61
N THR A 84 -12.15 -9.37 -11.58
CA THR A 84 -13.30 -10.29 -11.39
C THR A 84 -14.64 -9.55 -11.24
N TYR A 85 -14.65 -8.38 -10.63
CA TYR A 85 -15.88 -7.61 -10.35
C TYR A 85 -16.06 -6.40 -11.25
N ASN A 86 -14.97 -5.88 -11.82
CA ASN A 86 -14.97 -4.75 -12.73
C ASN A 86 -13.97 -5.04 -13.87
N SER A 87 -14.51 -5.39 -15.05
CA SER A 87 -13.71 -5.70 -16.24
C SER A 87 -13.01 -4.49 -16.85
N ASP A 88 -13.43 -3.28 -16.49
CA ASP A 88 -12.86 -2.04 -17.03
C ASP A 88 -11.62 -1.59 -16.24
N LEU A 89 -11.22 -2.35 -15.21
CA LEU A 89 -10.01 -2.09 -14.45
C LEU A 89 -8.76 -2.16 -15.32
N LYS A 90 -7.92 -1.13 -15.21
CA LYS A 90 -6.65 -1.01 -15.94
C LYS A 90 -5.52 -0.62 -15.00
N HIS A 91 -4.30 -0.97 -15.39
CA HIS A 91 -3.10 -0.43 -14.77
C HIS A 91 -3.12 1.10 -14.86
N ASP A 92 -2.60 1.76 -13.81
CA ASP A 92 -2.41 3.20 -13.88
C ASP A 92 -1.40 3.52 -14.97
N PHE A 93 -1.72 4.47 -15.85
CA PHE A 93 -0.78 4.94 -16.86
C PHE A 93 0.48 5.54 -16.22
N SER A 94 0.31 6.22 -15.08
CA SER A 94 1.39 6.79 -14.30
C SER A 94 1.10 6.69 -12.81
N PHE A 95 2.13 6.34 -12.04
CA PHE A 95 2.02 6.25 -10.60
C PHE A 95 1.92 7.63 -9.95
N HIS A 96 0.84 7.85 -9.20
CA HIS A 96 0.75 8.95 -8.25
C HIS A 96 0.35 8.42 -6.87
N ILE A 97 1.19 8.70 -5.87
CA ILE A 97 1.03 8.12 -4.53
C ILE A 97 -0.32 8.42 -3.88
N ASN A 98 -0.96 9.54 -4.24
CA ASN A 98 -2.23 9.98 -3.66
C ASN A 98 -3.47 9.31 -4.28
N ASN A 99 -3.36 8.73 -5.48
CA ASN A 99 -4.48 8.09 -6.18
C ASN A 99 -4.25 6.61 -6.45
N PHE A 100 -3.04 6.10 -6.19
CA PHE A 100 -2.70 4.71 -6.41
C PHE A 100 -3.55 3.79 -5.53
N ASN A 101 -4.32 2.91 -6.16
CA ASN A 101 -5.15 1.91 -5.49
C ASN A 101 -4.50 0.51 -5.57
N PRO A 102 -3.94 -0.01 -4.46
CA PRO A 102 -3.34 -1.34 -4.44
C PRO A 102 -4.32 -2.50 -4.66
N LEU A 103 -5.62 -2.29 -4.41
CA LEU A 103 -6.62 -3.36 -4.51
C LEU A 103 -6.87 -3.81 -5.95
N LYS A 104 -6.47 -3.00 -6.93
CA LYS A 104 -6.60 -3.31 -8.36
C LYS A 104 -5.78 -4.53 -8.79
N TYR A 105 -4.83 -4.97 -7.98
CA TYR A 105 -3.89 -6.03 -8.34
C TYR A 105 -4.22 -7.32 -7.58
N LYS A 106 -3.93 -8.47 -8.18
CA LYS A 106 -4.12 -9.82 -7.58
C LYS A 106 -3.04 -10.11 -6.53
N LEU A 107 -3.02 -9.35 -5.45
CA LEU A 107 -2.03 -9.46 -4.37
C LEU A 107 -2.51 -10.37 -3.24
N VAL A 108 -1.54 -10.90 -2.48
CA VAL A 108 -1.83 -11.60 -1.23
C VAL A 108 -2.07 -10.59 -0.11
N PHE A 109 -3.33 -10.21 0.10
CA PHE A 109 -3.73 -9.18 1.08
C PHE A 109 -3.84 -9.66 2.53
N PHE A 110 -4.25 -10.92 2.76
CA PHE A 110 -4.63 -11.43 4.08
C PHE A 110 -3.67 -12.52 4.60
N ASP A 111 -2.37 -12.37 4.30
CA ASP A 111 -1.35 -13.24 4.87
C ASP A 111 -1.24 -13.05 6.39
N ALA A 112 -1.31 -14.13 7.18
CA ALA A 112 -1.23 -14.07 8.64
C ALA A 112 0.20 -14.15 9.20
N ASN A 113 1.18 -14.53 8.39
CA ASN A 113 2.50 -14.94 8.86
C ASN A 113 3.64 -14.04 8.36
N SER A 114 3.45 -13.33 7.25
CA SER A 114 4.55 -12.59 6.62
C SER A 114 4.13 -11.26 6.03
N PHE A 115 5.09 -10.33 6.00
CA PHE A 115 4.98 -9.12 5.20
C PHE A 115 4.96 -9.51 3.72
N ARG A 116 4.09 -8.86 2.95
CA ARG A 116 4.13 -8.90 1.49
C ARG A 116 4.65 -7.58 0.97
N MET A 117 5.59 -7.64 0.05
CA MET A 117 6.24 -6.47 -0.52
C MET A 117 6.25 -6.59 -2.03
N TYR A 118 5.80 -5.55 -2.72
CA TYR A 118 5.74 -5.49 -4.17
C TYR A 118 6.41 -4.21 -4.65
N GLU A 119 7.21 -4.32 -5.70
CA GLU A 119 7.76 -3.16 -6.39
C GLU A 119 6.67 -2.48 -7.22
N ILE A 120 6.55 -1.17 -7.07
CA ILE A 120 5.67 -0.37 -7.93
C ILE A 120 6.46 -0.06 -9.21
N ASP A 121 6.01 -0.63 -10.32
CA ASP A 121 6.68 -0.58 -11.61
C ASP A 121 7.15 0.82 -12.01
N ASN A 122 8.39 0.92 -12.49
CA ASN A 122 9.02 2.15 -12.98
C ASN A 122 9.11 3.27 -11.93
N THR A 123 9.16 2.94 -10.64
CA THR A 123 9.33 3.90 -9.54
C THR A 123 10.31 3.42 -8.49
N ASP A 124 10.77 4.33 -7.63
CA ASP A 124 11.54 4.00 -6.43
C ASP A 124 10.66 3.63 -5.23
N TYR A 125 9.39 3.26 -5.47
CA TYR A 125 8.44 2.93 -4.43
C TYR A 125 8.13 1.44 -4.38
N ILE A 126 7.78 0.99 -3.17
CA ILE A 126 7.30 -0.34 -2.89
C ILE A 126 5.99 -0.24 -2.11
N LEU A 127 5.08 -1.17 -2.36
CA LEU A 127 3.94 -1.41 -1.49
C LEU A 127 4.34 -2.45 -0.44
N ILE A 128 4.10 -2.13 0.83
CA ILE A 128 4.28 -3.05 1.95
C ILE A 128 2.89 -3.37 2.51
N ILE A 129 2.60 -4.65 2.71
CA ILE A 129 1.39 -5.16 3.36
C ILE A 129 1.83 -5.95 4.59
N ARG A 130 1.51 -5.44 5.78
CA ARG A 130 1.77 -6.10 7.07
C ARG A 130 0.90 -7.36 7.21
N PRO A 131 1.35 -8.39 7.95
CA PRO A 131 0.53 -9.56 8.21
C PRO A 131 -0.78 -9.20 8.93
N GLN A 132 -1.80 -10.03 8.76
CA GLN A 132 -3.05 -9.91 9.48
C GLN A 132 -2.82 -10.31 10.94
N PRO A 133 -3.19 -9.46 11.93
CA PRO A 133 -3.13 -9.84 13.33
C PRO A 133 -3.96 -11.10 13.56
N LYS A 134 -3.39 -12.09 14.26
CA LYS A 134 -4.16 -13.23 14.75
C LYS A 134 -5.11 -12.70 15.83
N LEU A 135 -6.39 -13.07 15.73
CA LEU A 135 -7.41 -12.77 16.74
C LEU A 135 -7.07 -13.46 18.06
#